data_AF-A0A4Z2GDY7-F1
#
_entry.id   AF-A0A4Z2GDY7-F1
#
_cell.length_a   1.000
_cell.length_b   1.000
_cell.length_c   1.000
_cell.angle_alpha   90.00
_cell.angle_beta   90.00
_cell.angle_gamma   90.00
#
_symmetry.space_group_name_H-M   'P 1'
#
loop_
_entity.id
_entity.type
_entity.pdbx_description
1 polymer ?
#
loop_
_entity_poly.entity_id
_entity_poly.type
_entity_poly.pdbx_seq_one_letter_code
_entity_poly.pdbx_strand_id
1 'polypeptide(L)'
;MAEVSMFEPFELFNLLNQGSRVSKLAEINYLCLIGRAVTCAQELAEASLCPVHIVTGGFQRFSALYPFLRTEKIMYTIIELENLKSFPVEIIATLLYMGDEKHIVDVSILKDLKVFAVVSISESNALE
;
A
#
# COMPACT_ATOMS: atom_id res chain seq x y z
N MET A 1 -16.21 7.07 -18.20
CA MET A 1 -16.62 5.84 -17.48
C MET A 1 -15.56 5.59 -16.43
N ALA A 2 -15.95 5.45 -15.17
CA ALA A 2 -14.99 5.12 -14.12
C ALA A 2 -14.55 3.66 -14.29
N GLU A 3 -13.25 3.44 -14.32
CA GLU A 3 -12.65 2.15 -14.63
C GLU A 3 -12.42 1.34 -13.35
N VAL A 4 -12.72 0.04 -13.42
CA VAL A 4 -12.41 -0.92 -12.36
C VAL A 4 -11.20 -1.72 -12.80
N SER A 5 -10.13 -1.64 -12.03
CA SER A 5 -8.85 -2.28 -12.36
C SER A 5 -8.43 -3.26 -11.28
N MET A 6 -7.86 -4.40 -11.68
CA MET A 6 -7.29 -5.40 -10.78
C MET A 6 -5.82 -5.07 -10.50
N PHE A 7 -5.40 -5.15 -9.24
CA PHE A 7 -4.05 -4.82 -8.78
C PHE A 7 -3.45 -6.02 -8.05
N GLU A 8 -2.19 -6.32 -8.32
CA GLU A 8 -1.42 -7.22 -7.46
C GLU A 8 -1.13 -6.57 -6.10
N PRO A 9 -0.91 -7.37 -5.05
CA PRO A 9 -0.65 -6.86 -3.70
C PRO A 9 0.48 -5.82 -3.61
N PHE A 10 1.54 -5.96 -4.39
CA PHE A 10 2.67 -5.02 -4.39
C PHE A 10 2.31 -3.66 -5.01
N GLU A 11 1.39 -3.63 -5.97
CA GLU A 11 0.91 -2.39 -6.57
C GLU A 11 0.08 -1.59 -5.56
N LEU A 12 -0.75 -2.27 -4.77
CA LEU A 12 -1.45 -1.64 -3.64
C LEU A 12 -0.46 -1.10 -2.61
N PHE A 13 0.55 -1.90 -2.24
CA PHE A 13 1.59 -1.47 -1.31
C PHE A 13 2.26 -0.16 -1.76
N ASN A 14 2.69 -0.11 -3.02
CA ASN A 14 3.30 1.09 -3.59
C ASN A 14 2.34 2.28 -3.66
N LEU A 15 1.08 2.05 -4.03
CA LEU A 15 0.06 3.10 -4.08
C LEU A 15 -0.17 3.75 -2.71
N LEU A 16 -0.23 2.96 -1.65
CA LEU A 16 -0.35 3.43 -0.27
C LEU A 16 0.85 4.30 0.14
N ASN A 17 2.06 3.89 -0.27
CA ASN A 17 3.30 4.52 0.15
C ASN A 17 3.71 5.76 -0.64
N GLN A 18 3.21 5.92 -1.88
CA GLN A 18 3.53 7.07 -2.73
C GLN A 18 2.82 8.37 -2.30
N GLY A 19 2.11 8.37 -1.16
CA GLY A 19 1.35 9.54 -0.70
C GLY A 19 0.27 9.95 -1.70
N SER A 20 -0.10 9.04 -2.62
CA SER A 20 -1.26 9.25 -3.45
C SER A 20 -2.41 9.45 -2.50
N ARG A 21 -3.09 10.60 -2.62
CA ARG A 21 -4.39 10.81 -1.99
C ARG A 21 -5.30 9.77 -2.64
N VAL A 22 -5.26 8.53 -2.15
CA VAL A 22 -6.22 7.49 -2.48
C VAL A 22 -7.51 8.03 -1.89
N SER A 23 -8.14 8.90 -2.66
CA SER A 23 -9.15 9.84 -2.20
C SER A 23 -10.32 9.08 -1.60
N LYS A 24 -10.40 7.80 -1.95
CA LYS A 24 -11.31 6.79 -1.47
C LYS A 24 -10.61 5.44 -1.62
N LEU A 25 -9.77 5.04 -0.66
CA LEU A 25 -9.82 3.64 -0.22
C LEU A 25 -11.18 3.45 0.48
N ALA A 26 -12.26 3.69 -0.27
CA ALA A 26 -13.61 3.48 0.18
C ALA A 26 -13.73 1.99 0.35
N GLU A 27 -13.79 1.58 1.62
CA GLU A 27 -14.54 0.44 2.13
C GLU A 27 -15.08 -0.53 1.06
N ILE A 28 -14.19 -1.27 0.40
CA ILE A 28 -14.53 -2.61 -0.06
C ILE A 28 -13.84 -3.60 0.88
N ASN A 29 -13.86 -3.30 2.18
CA ASN A 29 -13.35 -4.19 3.22
C ASN A 29 -14.34 -5.31 3.61
N TYR A 30 -15.47 -5.45 2.92
CA TYR A 30 -16.46 -6.50 3.24
C TYR A 30 -16.97 -7.35 2.08
N LEU A 31 -16.49 -7.16 0.85
CA LEU A 31 -17.04 -7.89 -0.31
C LEU A 31 -16.03 -8.76 -1.05
N CYS A 32 -15.03 -9.30 -0.35
CA CYS A 32 -14.30 -10.47 -0.86
C CYS A 32 -15.05 -11.78 -0.55
N LEU A 33 -16.35 -11.85 -0.87
CA LEU A 33 -16.96 -13.11 -1.26
C LEU A 33 -17.06 -13.08 -2.79
N ILE A 34 -16.03 -13.68 -3.39
CA ILE A 34 -15.86 -14.10 -4.78
C ILE A 34 -17.19 -14.01 -5.57
N GLY A 35 -17.37 -12.91 -6.30
CA GLY A 35 -18.55 -12.65 -7.12
C GLY A 35 -19.08 -11.22 -7.02
N ARG A 36 -19.29 -10.70 -5.80
CA ARG A 36 -19.91 -9.38 -5.60
C ARG A 36 -18.94 -8.20 -5.56
N ALA A 37 -17.66 -8.44 -5.28
CA ALA A 37 -16.65 -7.37 -5.19
C ALA A 37 -16.57 -6.53 -6.47
N VAL A 38 -16.59 -7.21 -7.64
CA VAL A 38 -16.49 -6.55 -8.95
C VAL A 38 -17.75 -5.74 -9.24
N THR A 39 -18.93 -6.31 -8.98
CA THR A 39 -20.21 -5.60 -9.15
C THR A 39 -20.30 -4.36 -8.25
N CYS A 40 -19.97 -4.50 -6.97
CA CYS A 40 -19.97 -3.37 -6.04
C CYS A 40 -18.90 -2.32 -6.40
N ALA A 41 -17.74 -2.74 -6.91
CA ALA A 41 -16.72 -1.83 -7.40
C ALA A 41 -17.17 -1.06 -8.64
N GLN A 42 -17.91 -1.70 -9.55
CA GLN A 42 -18.50 -1.06 -10.72
C GLN A 42 -19.54 -0.01 -10.30
N GLU A 43 -20.47 -0.38 -9.42
CA GLU A 43 -21.46 0.56 -8.86
C GLU A 43 -20.79 1.73 -8.15
N LEU A 44 -19.75 1.47 -7.36
CA LEU A 44 -18.98 2.50 -6.67
C LEU A 44 -18.24 3.41 -7.66
N ALA A 45 -17.66 2.84 -8.71
CA ALA A 45 -16.95 3.59 -9.74
C ALA A 45 -17.93 4.55 -10.45
N GLU A 46 -19.10 4.04 -10.85
CA GLU A 46 -20.16 4.83 -11.46
C GLU A 46 -20.66 5.96 -10.54
N ALA A 47 -20.87 5.65 -9.25
CA ALA A 47 -21.32 6.63 -8.27
C ALA A 47 -20.23 7.67 -7.90
N SER A 48 -18.96 7.27 -7.94
CA SER A 48 -17.85 8.07 -7.39
C SER A 48 -17.09 8.89 -8.43
N LEU A 49 -17.25 8.67 -9.73
CA LEU A 49 -16.41 9.27 -10.79
C LEU A 49 -14.89 9.06 -10.56
N CYS A 50 -14.50 8.17 -9.65
CA CYS A 50 -13.13 7.86 -9.30
C CYS A 50 -12.84 6.41 -9.71
N PRO A 51 -11.61 6.13 -10.18
CA PRO A 51 -11.21 4.75 -10.46
C PRO A 51 -11.25 3.91 -9.18
N VAL A 52 -11.77 2.70 -9.29
CA VAL A 52 -11.85 1.74 -8.17
C VAL A 52 -10.87 0.60 -8.43
N HIS A 53 -10.03 0.33 -7.44
CA HIS A 53 -8.98 -0.69 -7.54
C HIS A 53 -9.34 -1.89 -6.67
N ILE A 54 -9.26 -3.09 -7.25
CA ILE A 54 -9.53 -4.34 -6.55
C ILE A 54 -8.22 -5.12 -6.42
N VAL A 55 -7.85 -5.50 -5.20
CA VAL A 55 -6.66 -6.32 -4.95
C VAL A 55 -6.93 -7.78 -5.31
N THR A 56 -6.07 -8.37 -6.14
CA THR A 56 -6.14 -9.78 -6.52
C THR A 56 -5.88 -10.68 -5.31
N GLY A 57 -6.77 -11.64 -5.07
CA GLY A 57 -6.73 -12.49 -3.88
C GLY A 57 -7.16 -11.79 -2.57
N GLY A 58 -7.65 -10.55 -2.66
CA GLY A 58 -8.24 -9.81 -1.56
C GLY A 58 -7.27 -9.45 -0.44
N PHE A 59 -7.83 -8.95 0.67
CA PHE A 59 -7.04 -8.52 1.82
C PHE A 59 -6.28 -9.68 2.49
N GLN A 60 -6.79 -10.91 2.39
CA GLN A 60 -6.10 -12.09 2.93
C GLN A 60 -4.73 -12.27 2.28
N ARG A 61 -4.65 -12.22 0.94
CA ARG A 61 -3.39 -12.36 0.22
C ARG A 61 -2.45 -11.19 0.48
N PHE A 62 -2.99 -9.96 0.49
CA PHE A 62 -2.21 -8.76 0.82
C PHE A 62 -1.61 -8.82 2.22
N SER A 63 -2.44 -9.11 3.23
CA SER A 63 -2.01 -9.18 4.63
C SER A 63 -1.11 -10.38 4.93
N ALA A 64 -1.05 -11.38 4.07
CA ALA A 64 -0.07 -12.47 4.15
C ALA A 64 1.32 -12.01 3.68
N LEU A 65 1.39 -11.17 2.64
CA LEU A 65 2.63 -10.63 2.09
C LEU A 65 3.18 -9.45 2.89
N TYR A 66 2.30 -8.61 3.44
CA TYR A 66 2.65 -7.44 4.24
C TYR A 66 2.03 -7.51 5.65
N PRO A 67 2.49 -8.43 6.54
CA PRO A 67 1.92 -8.59 7.88
C PRO A 67 2.05 -7.35 8.77
N PHE A 68 3.05 -6.52 8.53
CA PHE A 68 3.27 -5.28 9.28
C PHE A 68 2.22 -4.18 8.97
N LEU A 69 1.50 -4.32 7.85
CA LEU A 69 0.32 -3.50 7.54
C LEU A 69 -0.99 -4.11 8.06
N ARG A 70 -0.92 -5.28 8.70
CA ARG A 70 -2.07 -5.92 9.34
C ARG A 70 -2.27 -5.33 10.73
N THR A 71 -2.66 -4.06 10.83
CA THR A 71 -3.23 -3.56 12.09
C THR A 71 -4.74 -3.80 12.07
N GLU A 72 -5.30 -4.18 13.22
CA GLU A 72 -6.76 -4.34 13.37
C GLU A 72 -7.51 -3.05 13.03
N LYS A 73 -6.84 -1.89 12.94
CA LYS A 73 -7.45 -0.57 12.79
C LYS A 73 -7.39 0.01 11.38
N ILE A 74 -6.42 -0.38 10.54
CA ILE A 74 -6.40 -0.03 9.10
C ILE A 74 -7.68 -0.49 8.40
N MET A 75 -8.30 -1.56 8.91
CA MET A 75 -9.53 -2.09 8.34
C MET A 75 -10.76 -1.18 8.53
N TYR A 76 -10.81 -0.34 9.57
CA TYR A 76 -12.08 0.23 10.05
C TYR A 76 -12.18 1.75 9.99
N THR A 77 -11.06 2.49 9.91
CA THR A 77 -11.13 3.96 9.97
C THR A 77 -10.17 4.61 8.99
N ILE A 78 -10.71 5.51 8.15
CA ILE A 78 -9.95 6.36 7.23
C ILE A 78 -8.78 7.06 7.95
N ILE A 79 -8.98 7.48 9.20
CA ILE A 79 -7.97 8.12 10.05
C ILE A 79 -6.71 7.26 10.25
N GLU A 80 -6.85 5.95 10.40
CA GLU A 80 -5.71 5.05 10.61
C GLU A 80 -4.95 4.80 9.31
N LEU A 81 -5.67 4.87 8.18
CA LEU A 81 -5.09 4.83 6.86
C LEU A 81 -4.33 6.14 6.53
N GLU A 82 -4.84 7.29 6.97
CA GLU A 82 -4.15 8.59 6.82
C GLU A 82 -2.92 8.71 7.71
N ASN A 83 -2.91 8.02 8.86
CA ASN A 83 -1.77 7.96 9.79
C ASN A 83 -0.82 6.78 9.52
N LEU A 84 -0.98 6.09 8.39
CA LEU A 84 -0.09 5.01 8.01
C LEU A 84 1.35 5.52 7.88
N LYS A 85 2.25 4.77 8.49
CA LYS A 85 3.68 4.97 8.31
C LYS A 85 4.01 4.74 6.84
N SER A 86 4.68 5.70 6.21
CA SER A 86 5.17 5.55 4.83
C SER A 86 6.33 4.57 4.80
N PHE A 87 6.21 3.49 4.05
CA PHE A 87 7.29 2.59 3.72
C PHE A 87 7.93 2.99 2.38
N PRO A 88 9.20 2.61 2.13
CA PRO A 88 9.81 2.78 0.81
C PRO A 88 9.03 2.02 -0.27
N VAL A 89 9.05 2.55 -1.50
CA VAL A 89 8.42 1.93 -2.67
C VAL A 89 9.17 0.66 -3.04
N GLU A 90 8.44 -0.40 -3.32
CA GLU A 90 8.94 -1.69 -3.75
C GLU A 90 9.15 -1.69 -5.27
N ILE A 91 10.41 -1.75 -5.71
CA ILE A 91 10.78 -1.82 -7.14
C ILE A 91 10.77 -3.26 -7.62
N ILE A 92 11.29 -4.18 -6.78
CA ILE A 92 11.25 -5.62 -7.02
C ILE A 92 10.63 -6.25 -5.78
N ALA A 93 9.52 -6.94 -5.97
CA ALA A 93 8.78 -7.60 -4.90
C ALA A 93 9.71 -8.42 -4.00
N THR A 94 9.70 -8.12 -2.71
CA THR A 94 10.44 -8.76 -1.62
C THR A 94 11.97 -8.65 -1.71
N LEU A 95 12.51 -7.86 -2.64
CA LEU A 95 13.95 -7.82 -2.92
C LEU A 95 14.55 -6.41 -2.92
N LEU A 96 13.90 -5.45 -3.58
CA LEU A 96 14.46 -4.12 -3.79
C LEU A 96 13.45 -3.05 -3.44
N TYR A 97 13.84 -2.20 -2.50
CA TYR A 97 13.08 -1.05 -2.05
C TYR A 97 13.84 0.24 -2.38
N MET A 98 13.09 1.26 -2.80
CA MET A 98 13.58 2.61 -3.04
C MET A 98 12.88 3.57 -2.08
N GLY A 99 13.67 4.27 -1.27
CA GLY A 99 13.14 5.19 -0.28
C GLY A 99 14.06 6.37 -0.03
N ASP A 100 13.49 7.36 0.63
CA ASP A 100 14.17 8.53 1.15
C ASP A 100 14.94 8.24 2.45
N GLU A 101 15.80 9.17 2.87
CA GLU A 101 16.62 9.10 4.09
C GLU A 101 15.80 8.82 5.37
N LYS A 102 14.56 9.33 5.42
CA LYS A 102 13.62 9.13 6.54
C LYS A 102 13.35 7.65 6.83
N HIS A 103 13.36 6.80 5.80
CA HIS A 103 13.12 5.36 5.96
C HIS A 103 14.34 4.62 6.52
N ILE A 104 15.54 5.15 6.31
CA ILE A 104 16.80 4.57 6.80
C ILE A 104 16.98 4.85 8.30
N VAL A 105 16.56 6.05 8.75
CA VAL A 105 16.61 6.43 10.17
C VAL A 105 15.69 5.54 11.02
N ASP A 106 14.59 5.03 10.45
CA ASP A 106 13.61 4.23 11.17
C ASP A 106 13.93 2.73 11.17
N VAL A 107 14.54 2.27 12.27
CA VAL A 107 14.91 0.87 12.48
C VAL A 107 13.71 -0.09 12.42
N SER A 108 12.48 0.37 12.70
CA SER A 108 11.29 -0.48 12.66
C SER A 108 10.92 -0.82 11.22
N ILE A 109 10.99 0.17 10.31
CA ILE A 109 10.76 -0.06 8.87
C ILE A 109 11.72 -1.10 8.32
N LEU A 110 13.01 -0.99 8.65
CA LEU A 110 14.03 -1.92 8.18
C LEU A 110 13.79 -3.35 8.66
N LYS A 111 13.32 -3.51 9.91
CA LYS A 111 12.95 -4.82 10.48
C LYS A 111 11.70 -5.40 9.83
N ASP A 112 10.67 -4.59 9.65
CA ASP A 112 9.39 -5.00 9.05
C ASP A 112 9.57 -5.48 7.60
N LEU A 113 10.41 -4.76 6.84
CA LEU A 113 10.77 -5.11 5.46
C LEU A 113 11.87 -6.17 5.35
N LYS A 114 12.47 -6.60 6.48
CA LYS A 114 13.59 -7.55 6.53
C LYS A 114 14.77 -7.13 5.64
N VAL A 115 15.12 -5.84 5.67
CA VAL A 115 16.22 -5.28 4.88
C VAL A 115 17.56 -5.79 5.43
N PHE A 116 18.35 -6.43 4.57
CA PHE A 116 19.68 -6.93 4.92
C PHE A 116 20.81 -5.94 4.60
N ALA A 117 20.61 -5.09 3.61
CA ALA A 117 21.60 -4.13 3.14
C ALA A 117 20.92 -2.85 2.68
N VAL A 118 21.56 -1.72 2.96
CA VAL A 118 21.12 -0.39 2.50
C VAL A 118 22.23 0.20 1.66
N VAL A 119 21.88 0.65 0.46
CA VAL A 119 22.80 1.37 -0.44
C VAL A 119 22.35 2.82 -0.49
N SER A 120 23.14 3.72 0.08
CA SER A 120 22.89 5.16 -0.05
C SER A 120 23.67 5.71 -1.23
N ILE A 121 22.98 6.44 -2.12
CA ILE A 121 23.57 7.13 -3.27
C ILE A 121 23.71 8.63 -2.96
N SER A 122 23.29 9.09 -1.77
CA SER A 122 23.49 10.49 -1.37
C SER A 122 24.97 10.75 -1.08
N GLU A 123 25.47 11.84 -1.66
CA GLU A 123 26.79 12.36 -1.36
C GLU A 123 26.74 12.91 0.08
N SER A 124 27.29 12.15 1.03
CA SER A 124 27.57 12.69 2.35
C SER A 124 28.74 13.67 2.19
N ASN A 125 28.45 14.93 1.85
CA ASN A 125 29.37 16.03 2.14
C ASN A 125 29.37 16.28 3.65
N ALA A 126 29.80 15.27 4.41
CA ALA A 126 30.35 15.47 5.73
C ALA A 126 31.80 15.92 5.50
N LEU A 127 31.95 17.19 5.14
CA LEU A 127 33.19 17.91 5.44
C LEU A 127 33.33 17.96 6.96
N GLU A 128 34.56 17.66 7.38
CA GLU A 128 35.16 17.68 8.72
C GLU A 128 34.51 18.57 9.80
#